data_AF-A0AAD7VLY4-F1
#
_entry.id   AF-A0AAD7VLY4-F1
#
_cell.length_a   1.000
_cell.length_b   1.000
_cell.length_c   1.000
_cell.angle_alpha   90.00
_cell.angle_beta   90.00
_cell.angle_gamma   90.00
#
_symmetry.space_group_name_H-M   'P 1'
#
loop_
_entity.id
_entity.type
_entity.pdbx_description
1 polymer ?
#
loop_
_entity_poly.entity_id
_entity_poly.type
_entity_poly.pdbx_seq_one_letter_code
_entity_poly.pdbx_strand_id
1 'polypeptide(L)' 'MGDEDGCSTPKRGEFQIPTALVPPPPPRKKPFSFGEKRVPVPKKGFFQPPDLDLFFSVGPTQRQEQACV' A
#
# COMPACT_ATOMS: atom_id res chain seq x y z
N MET A 1 -31.02 -17.37 -41.35
CA MET A 1 -29.72 -18.02 -41.07
C MET A 1 -28.96 -17.05 -40.19
N GLY A 2 -28.86 -17.33 -38.88
CA GLY A 2 -28.23 -16.43 -37.93
C GLY A 2 -26.76 -16.78 -37.77
N ASP A 3 -25.89 -15.83 -38.11
CA ASP A 3 -24.47 -15.84 -37.78
C ASP A 3 -24.31 -15.53 -36.29
N GLU A 4 -24.37 -16.54 -35.44
CA GLU A 4 -24.04 -16.46 -34.01
C GLU A 4 -22.77 -17.27 -33.67
N ASP A 5 -21.86 -17.46 -34.63
CA ASP A 5 -20.57 -18.11 -34.37
C ASP A 5 -19.53 -17.08 -33.87
N GLY A 6 -19.82 -16.51 -32.71
CA GLY A 6 -18.82 -15.80 -31.92
C GLY A 6 -17.87 -16.80 -31.27
N CYS A 7 -16.61 -16.41 -31.05
CA CYS A 7 -15.67 -17.22 -30.26
C CYS A 7 -16.24 -17.45 -28.85
N SER A 8 -16.59 -18.70 -28.53
CA SER A 8 -17.12 -19.09 -27.22
C SER A 8 -16.25 -20.16 -26.55
N THR A 9 -16.29 -20.20 -25.22
CA THR A 9 -15.53 -21.20 -24.45
C THR A 9 -16.14 -22.59 -24.63
N PRO A 10 -15.35 -23.62 -24.98
CA PRO A 10 -15.85 -24.98 -25.13
C PRO A 10 -16.54 -25.48 -23.84
N LYS A 11 -17.77 -26.00 -23.99
CA LYS A 11 -18.60 -26.44 -22.85
C LYS A 11 -18.35 -27.90 -22.42
N ARG A 12 -17.52 -28.67 -23.14
CA ARG A 12 -17.20 -30.06 -22.76
C ARG A 12 -16.36 -30.06 -21.48
N GLY A 13 -16.66 -30.97 -20.55
CA GLY A 13 -16.07 -30.97 -19.21
C GLY A 13 -14.53 -31.05 -19.18
N GLU A 14 -13.93 -31.68 -20.18
CA GLU A 14 -12.46 -31.78 -20.36
C GLU A 14 -11.78 -30.41 -20.49
N PHE A 15 -12.50 -29.42 -21.03
CA PHE A 15 -11.98 -28.08 -21.32
C PHE A 15 -12.49 -27.02 -20.33
N GLN A 16 -13.37 -27.40 -19.39
CA GLN A 16 -13.85 -26.46 -18.38
C GLN A 16 -12.82 -26.32 -17.25
N ILE A 17 -12.52 -25.07 -16.89
CA ILE A 17 -11.68 -24.78 -15.74
C ILE A 17 -12.49 -25.13 -14.48
N PRO A 18 -11.98 -25.99 -13.59
CA PRO A 18 -12.66 -26.31 -12.34
C PRO A 18 -12.88 -25.04 -11.52
N THR A 19 -14.12 -24.79 -11.10
CA THR A 19 -14.41 -23.69 -10.18
C THR A 19 -13.92 -24.07 -8.79
N ALA A 20 -12.79 -23.51 -8.36
CA ALA A 20 -12.36 -23.63 -6.98
C ALA A 20 -13.41 -22.95 -6.08
N LEU A 21 -14.02 -23.70 -5.16
CA LEU A 21 -15.06 -23.19 -4.26
C LEU A 21 -14.52 -22.17 -3.24
N VAL A 22 -13.20 -22.16 -3.01
CA VAL A 22 -12.53 -21.29 -2.04
C VAL A 22 -11.23 -20.76 -2.65
N PRO A 23 -10.94 -19.45 -2.53
CA PRO A 23 -9.65 -18.92 -2.96
C PRO A 23 -8.49 -19.53 -2.16
N PRO A 24 -7.26 -19.57 -2.72
CA PRO A 24 -6.11 -20.01 -1.95
C PRO A 24 -5.94 -19.15 -0.69
N PRO A 25 -5.40 -19.72 0.40
CA PRO A 25 -5.18 -18.98 1.64
C PRO A 25 -4.21 -17.80 1.41
N PRO A 26 -4.35 -16.71 2.17
CA PRO A 26 -3.53 -15.52 1.99
C PRO A 26 -2.04 -15.81 2.25
N PRO A 27 -1.12 -15.13 1.52
CA PRO A 27 0.31 -15.26 1.76
C PRO A 27 0.67 -14.96 3.23
N ARG A 28 1.49 -15.83 3.84
CA ARG A 28 1.96 -15.63 5.21
C ARG A 28 3.06 -14.56 5.23
N LYS A 29 2.88 -13.52 6.04
CA LYS A 29 3.93 -12.52 6.28
C LYS A 29 5.13 -13.20 6.95
N LYS A 30 6.34 -12.89 6.48
CA LYS A 30 7.58 -13.28 7.18
C LYS A 30 7.63 -12.56 8.54
N PRO A 31 8.16 -13.19 9.59
CA PRO A 31 8.36 -12.52 10.87
C PRO A 31 9.27 -11.32 10.68
N PHE A 32 8.89 -10.18 11.28
CA PHE A 32 9.73 -9.00 11.29
C PHE A 32 10.98 -9.28 12.13
N SER A 33 12.10 -9.57 11.47
CA SER A 33 13.40 -9.52 12.11
C SER A 33 13.83 -8.07 12.20
N PHE A 34 14.11 -7.58 13.42
CA PHE A 34 14.93 -6.37 13.62
C PHE A 34 16.34 -6.66 13.09
N GLY A 35 16.50 -6.68 11.76
CA GLY A 35 17.77 -6.83 11.08
C GLY A 35 18.61 -5.61 11.34
N GLU A 36 19.75 -5.84 12.01
CA GLU A 36 20.71 -4.88 12.54
C GLU A 36 20.11 -3.73 13.37
N LYS A 37 20.75 -3.46 14.51
CA LYS A 37 20.42 -2.29 15.33
C LYS A 37 20.40 -1.10 14.38
N ARG A 38 19.27 -0.40 14.28
CA ARG A 38 19.16 0.87 13.55
C ARG A 38 20.44 1.65 13.86
N VAL A 39 21.23 1.95 12.84
CA VAL A 39 22.43 2.78 13.01
C VAL A 39 21.97 3.97 13.85
N PRO A 40 22.62 4.25 15.00
CA PRO A 40 22.16 5.31 15.88
C PRO A 40 21.97 6.56 15.03
N VAL A 41 20.77 7.12 15.08
CA VAL A 41 20.42 8.30 14.30
C VAL A 41 21.54 9.33 14.53
N PRO A 42 22.15 9.87 13.47
CA PRO A 42 23.21 10.85 13.62
C PRO A 42 22.76 11.92 14.61
N LYS A 43 23.57 12.22 15.63
CA LYS A 43 23.21 13.13 16.72
C LYS A 43 22.80 14.53 16.22
N LYS A 44 23.17 14.86 14.99
CA LYS A 44 22.87 16.12 14.31
C LYS A 44 21.84 15.98 13.18
N GLY A 45 21.19 14.82 13.02
CA GLY A 45 20.34 14.56 11.86
C GLY A 45 21.15 14.38 10.56
N PHE A 46 20.56 13.73 9.56
CA PHE A 46 21.21 13.47 8.27
C PHE A 46 21.30 14.72 7.39
N PHE A 47 20.37 15.67 7.57
CA PHE A 47 20.31 16.92 6.84
C PHE A 47 20.03 18.05 7.82
N GLN A 48 20.97 18.99 7.92
CA GLN A 48 20.86 20.22 8.72
C GLN A 48 20.91 21.43 7.77
N PRO A 49 19.82 21.71 7.04
CA PRO A 49 19.76 22.94 6.27
C PRO A 49 19.76 24.12 7.26
N PRO A 50 20.55 25.18 7.01
CA PRO A 50 20.76 26.28 7.95
C PRO A 50 19.51 27.11 8.31
N ASP A 51 18.34 26.79 7.75
CA ASP A 51 17.18 27.69 7.77
C ASP A 51 15.88 27.05 8.26
N LEU A 52 15.87 25.78 8.72
CA LEU A 52 14.62 25.12 9.18
C LEU A 52 13.96 25.81 10.37
N ASP A 53 14.77 26.24 11.35
CA ASP A 53 14.25 26.92 12.53
C ASP A 53 13.56 28.25 12.17
N LEU A 54 13.98 28.90 11.07
CA LEU A 54 13.34 30.13 10.58
C LEU A 54 11.94 29.86 10.00
N PHE A 55 11.72 28.72 9.35
CA PHE A 55 10.39 28.35 8.83
C PHE A 55 9.37 28.08 9.94
N PHE A 56 9.80 27.52 11.07
CA PHE A 56 8.93 27.24 12.22
C PHE A 56 8.91 28.37 13.26
N SER A 57 9.74 29.40 13.10
CA SER A 57 9.75 30.60 13.96
C SER A 57 8.54 31.51 13.74
N VAL A 58 7.70 31.22 12.74
CA VAL A 58 6.39 31.86 12.63
C VAL A 58 5.54 31.32 13.77
N GLY A 59 5.35 32.16 14.81
CA GLY A 59 4.56 31.83 16.00
C GLY A 59 3.16 31.29 15.66
N PRO A 60 2.40 30.76 16.64
CA PRO A 60 1.18 30.02 16.39
C PRO A 60 0.20 30.87 15.59
N THR A 61 0.16 30.68 14.28
CA THR A 61 -1.00 31.02 13.48
C THR A 61 -2.04 30.02 13.95
N GLN A 62 -3.06 30.51 14.66
CA GLN A 62 -4.22 29.73 15.05
C GLN A 62 -4.69 28.96 13.82
N ARG A 63 -4.37 27.67 13.72
CA ARG A 63 -5.19 26.75 12.94
C ARG A 63 -6.48 26.69 13.73
N GLN A 64 -7.48 27.48 13.32
CA GLN A 64 -8.85 27.15 13.62
C GLN A 64 -9.10 25.76 13.05
N GLU A 65 -8.98 24.75 13.90
CA GLU A 65 -9.58 23.46 13.65
C GLU A 65 -11.08 23.64 13.88
N GLN A 66 -11.82 24.02 12.83
CA GLN A 66 -13.25 23.74 12.81
C GLN A 66 -13.39 22.23 12.55
N ALA A 67 -13.33 21.45 13.64
CA ALA A 67 -13.85 20.11 13.63
C ALA A 67 -15.38 20.19 13.55
N CYS A 68 -15.96 19.45 12.61
CA CYS A 68 -17.38 19.19 12.52
C CYS A 68 -17.85 18.58 13.85
N VAL A 69 -18.82 19.22 14.49
CA VAL A 69 -19.71 18.65 15.51
C VAL A 69 -21.13 18.78 14.99
#